data_AF-A0A377M061-F1
#
_entry.id   AF-A0A377M061-F1
#
_cell.length_a   1.000
_cell.length_b   1.000
_cell.length_c   1.000
_cell.angle_alpha   90.00
_cell.angle_beta   90.00
_cell.angle_gamma   90.00
#
_symmetry.space_group_name_H-M   'P 1'
#
loop_
_entity.id
_entity.type
_entity.pdbx_description
1 polymer ?
#
loop_
_entity_poly.entity_id
_entity_poly.type
_entity_poly.pdbx_seq_one_letter_code
_entity_poly.pdbx_strand_id
1 'polypeptide(L)'
;MNRVVASVDAPEPALSLLVRILTGDLDASSRDAASLFRTRFQQLTGPLMAKSVEDTLFFRHNLELALNEVGADPTPRAFSLSRFHQEMRIRLARQPDALLGTSTHDTKRGEDARARLYTLTEAPEQWGENLARWRQMNQTQVRFLNDGTAPNAADTWMIYQALAGVWPATLSPDDSEGLKSLEARFLGFIEKALREAKQRTDWIDSNEGYESVVLNYVRHLLSPENTLFLHDFSSSLQPFIRAGLMNSLSQTVIKLTAPGVPDIYQGSEALNFSLVDPDNRLEPDFATLRQNLSSADAKLFADEQQWRNGRVKQYVTATLLRVRQHYLSLFQYGDWLPLKVSGEREDNLIVYARVKDGEALIVAVPRLVFATPTNETLWANTSVVIPEELSGKRYRDQFTGERRALRETLDLTSETGSLLVLLTCE
;
A
#
# COMPACT_ATOMS: atom_id res chain seq x y z
N MET A 1 11.74 36.33 -30.28
CA MET A 1 11.10 35.43 -29.30
C MET A 1 10.41 36.30 -28.27
N ASN A 2 9.08 36.32 -28.23
CA ASN A 2 8.35 37.05 -27.19
C ASN A 2 8.69 36.40 -25.85
N ARG A 3 9.16 37.22 -24.91
CA ARG A 3 9.49 36.81 -23.55
C ARG A 3 8.21 36.30 -22.91
N VAL A 4 8.15 35.01 -22.56
CA VAL A 4 7.02 34.47 -21.80
C VAL A 4 7.01 35.19 -20.46
N VAL A 5 6.00 36.04 -20.24
CA VAL A 5 5.77 36.69 -18.94
C VAL A 5 4.93 35.72 -18.12
N ALA A 6 5.59 34.97 -17.24
CA ALA A 6 4.89 34.17 -16.25
C ALA A 6 4.25 35.10 -15.21
N SER A 7 2.92 35.03 -15.08
CA SER A 7 2.13 35.73 -14.06
C SER A 7 1.28 34.69 -13.34
N VAL A 8 1.04 34.90 -12.04
CA VAL A 8 0.11 34.07 -11.26
C VAL A 8 -1.34 34.34 -11.67
N ASP A 9 -1.61 35.52 -12.22
CA ASP A 9 -2.91 35.94 -12.72
C ASP A 9 -2.95 35.81 -14.24
N ALA A 10 -3.87 34.99 -14.74
CA ALA A 10 -4.18 34.90 -16.16
C ALA A 10 -5.31 35.89 -16.51
N PRO A 11 -5.24 36.62 -17.63
CA PRO A 11 -6.33 37.53 -18.03
C PRO A 11 -7.64 36.77 -18.24
N GLU A 12 -8.72 37.22 -17.58
CA GLU A 12 -10.05 36.60 -17.69
C GLU A 12 -10.54 36.41 -19.14
N PRO A 13 -10.32 37.36 -20.08
CA PRO A 13 -10.68 37.15 -21.48
C PRO A 13 -9.91 36.00 -22.15
N ALA A 14 -8.65 35.79 -21.76
CA ALA A 14 -7.83 34.71 -22.30
C ALA A 14 -8.31 33.34 -21.77
N LEU A 15 -8.61 33.25 -20.47
CA LEU A 15 -9.20 32.04 -19.87
C LEU A 15 -10.56 31.73 -20.50
N SER A 16 -11.43 32.74 -20.66
CA SER A 16 -12.74 32.59 -21.31
C SER A 16 -12.62 32.07 -22.74
N LEU A 17 -11.67 32.59 -23.52
CA LEU A 17 -11.40 32.09 -24.87
C LEU A 17 -10.95 30.63 -24.87
N LEU A 18 -10.03 30.25 -23.97
CA LEU A 18 -9.58 28.86 -23.83
C LEU A 18 -10.74 27.92 -23.48
N VAL A 19 -11.61 28.31 -22.54
CA VAL A 19 -12.80 27.51 -22.19
C VAL A 19 -13.72 27.34 -23.40
N ARG A 20 -13.95 28.39 -24.19
CA ARG A 20 -14.75 28.31 -25.43
C ARG A 20 -14.12 27.38 -26.48
N ILE A 21 -12.80 27.44 -26.67
CA ILE A 21 -12.08 26.48 -27.53
C ILE A 21 -12.28 25.04 -27.02
N LEU A 22 -12.12 24.83 -25.71
CA LEU A 22 -12.21 23.52 -25.06
C LEU A 22 -13.63 22.93 -25.01
N THR A 23 -14.66 23.77 -24.99
CA THR A 23 -16.07 23.35 -25.01
C THR A 23 -16.66 23.32 -26.42
N GLY A 24 -15.97 23.91 -27.40
CA GLY A 24 -16.47 24.03 -28.77
C GLY A 24 -17.48 25.16 -28.98
N ASP A 25 -17.59 26.08 -28.03
CA ASP A 25 -18.48 27.25 -28.08
C ASP A 25 -17.88 28.40 -28.92
N LEU A 26 -17.67 28.10 -30.20
CA LEU A 26 -17.08 28.99 -31.20
C LEU A 26 -17.93 28.99 -32.48
N ASP A 27 -17.68 30.01 -33.30
CA ASP A 27 -18.25 30.16 -34.63
C ASP A 27 -17.91 28.96 -35.54
N ALA A 28 -18.77 28.71 -36.54
CA ALA A 28 -18.62 27.56 -37.44
C ALA A 28 -17.25 27.52 -38.14
N SER A 29 -16.69 28.68 -38.50
CA SER A 29 -15.37 28.81 -39.12
C SER A 29 -14.21 28.34 -38.25
N SER A 30 -14.35 28.37 -36.92
CA SER A 30 -13.28 28.01 -35.98
C SER A 30 -13.38 26.58 -35.46
N ARG A 31 -14.43 25.81 -35.81
CA ARG A 31 -14.72 24.50 -35.22
C ARG A 31 -13.62 23.48 -35.44
N ASP A 32 -13.06 23.41 -36.64
CA ASP A 32 -12.00 22.44 -36.98
C ASP A 32 -10.70 22.75 -36.23
N ALA A 33 -10.31 24.02 -36.20
CA ALA A 33 -9.14 24.48 -35.44
C ALA A 33 -9.32 24.24 -33.93
N ALA A 34 -10.52 24.50 -33.39
CA ALA A 34 -10.84 24.23 -32.00
C ALA A 34 -10.83 22.73 -31.68
N SER A 35 -11.32 21.89 -32.59
CA SER A 35 -11.26 20.43 -32.44
C SER A 35 -9.81 19.93 -32.42
N LEU A 36 -8.98 20.40 -33.35
CA LEU A 36 -7.55 20.08 -33.36
C LEU A 36 -6.88 20.52 -32.07
N PHE A 37 -7.14 21.76 -31.61
CA PHE A 37 -6.61 22.27 -30.35
C PHE A 37 -7.02 21.38 -29.17
N ARG A 38 -8.31 21.04 -29.05
CA ARG A 38 -8.81 20.15 -27.98
C ARG A 38 -8.11 18.81 -27.97
N THR A 39 -7.99 18.17 -29.14
CA THR A 39 -7.30 16.88 -29.25
C THR A 39 -5.84 17.00 -28.81
N ARG A 40 -5.12 18.03 -29.26
CA ARG A 40 -3.72 18.26 -28.86
C ARG A 40 -3.59 18.58 -27.37
N PHE A 41 -4.51 19.37 -26.82
CA PHE A 41 -4.56 19.68 -25.41
C PHE A 41 -4.77 18.41 -24.57
N GLN A 42 -5.74 17.57 -24.92
CA GLN A 42 -6.02 16.29 -24.26
C GLN A 42 -4.84 15.32 -24.33
N GLN A 43 -4.05 15.35 -25.41
CA GLN A 43 -2.83 14.56 -25.54
C GLN A 43 -1.71 15.02 -24.57
N LEU A 44 -1.74 16.27 -24.10
CA LEU A 44 -0.74 16.84 -23.20
C LEU A 44 -1.16 16.79 -21.72
N THR A 45 -2.46 16.77 -21.42
CA THR A 45 -2.95 16.79 -20.03
C THR A 45 -2.54 15.56 -19.23
N GLY A 46 -2.49 14.37 -19.86
CA GLY A 46 -2.04 13.14 -19.21
C GLY A 46 -0.58 13.20 -18.78
N PRO A 47 0.37 13.44 -19.71
CA PRO A 47 1.79 13.61 -19.37
C PRO A 47 2.06 14.74 -18.37
N LEU A 48 1.33 15.87 -18.48
CA LEU A 48 1.46 16.96 -17.52
C LEU A 48 1.09 16.52 -16.10
N MET A 49 -0.04 15.81 -15.94
CA MET A 49 -0.46 15.26 -14.65
C MET A 49 0.59 14.30 -14.10
N ALA A 50 1.02 13.31 -14.89
CA ALA A 50 2.01 12.33 -14.45
C ALA A 50 3.34 13.00 -14.01
N LYS A 51 3.89 13.92 -14.82
CA LYS A 51 5.17 14.57 -14.48
C LYS A 51 5.08 15.55 -13.30
N SER A 52 3.96 16.26 -13.17
CA SER A 52 3.79 17.27 -12.10
C SER A 52 3.33 16.66 -10.78
N VAL A 53 2.43 15.68 -10.81
CA VAL A 53 1.86 15.04 -9.62
C VAL A 53 2.72 13.84 -9.22
N GLU A 54 2.76 12.82 -10.06
CA GLU A 54 3.35 11.53 -9.70
C GLU A 54 4.87 11.56 -9.60
N ASP A 55 5.53 12.34 -10.46
CA ASP A 55 6.99 12.46 -10.52
C ASP A 55 7.53 13.75 -9.90
N THR A 56 6.70 14.56 -9.24
CA THR A 56 7.20 15.75 -8.55
C THR A 56 6.48 16.00 -7.23
N LEU A 57 5.15 16.20 -7.24
CA LEU A 57 4.40 16.48 -6.00
C LEU A 57 4.52 15.34 -4.98
N PHE A 58 4.47 14.09 -5.42
CA PHE A 58 4.63 12.90 -4.57
C PHE A 58 6.01 12.78 -3.89
N PHE A 59 7.02 13.49 -4.40
CA PHE A 59 8.36 13.57 -3.78
C PHE A 59 8.56 14.82 -2.92
N ARG A 60 7.60 15.76 -2.96
CA ARG A 60 7.58 16.98 -2.13
C ARG A 60 6.62 16.86 -0.95
N HIS A 61 5.48 16.22 -1.15
CA HIS A 61 4.43 16.08 -0.15
C HIS A 61 4.64 14.82 0.69
N ASN A 62 5.59 14.86 1.62
CA ASN A 62 6.04 13.66 2.34
C ASN A 62 5.22 13.33 3.60
N LEU A 63 3.96 13.81 3.72
CA LEU A 63 3.14 13.64 4.93
C LEU A 63 3.04 12.16 5.36
N GLU A 64 2.57 11.31 4.44
CA GLU A 64 2.50 9.86 4.58
C GLU A 64 2.84 9.23 3.23
N LEU A 65 4.04 8.63 3.10
CA LEU A 65 4.55 8.16 1.81
C LEU A 65 3.72 7.03 1.20
N ALA A 66 2.90 6.32 2.00
CA ALA A 66 1.99 5.31 1.49
C ALA A 66 0.86 5.88 0.62
N LEU A 67 0.51 7.15 0.79
CA LEU A 67 -0.56 7.81 0.02
C LEU A 67 -0.07 8.35 -1.33
N ASN A 68 1.24 8.47 -1.51
CA ASN A 68 1.86 9.00 -2.72
C ASN A 68 2.10 7.88 -3.75
N GLU A 69 1.02 7.41 -4.36
CA GLU A 69 1.05 6.28 -5.27
C GLU A 69 0.35 6.59 -6.60
N VAL A 70 0.75 5.92 -7.69
CA VAL A 70 0.17 6.12 -9.02
C VAL A 70 -1.35 5.93 -8.98
N GLY A 71 -2.09 6.91 -9.47
CA GLY A 71 -3.56 6.95 -9.41
C GLY A 71 -4.17 7.39 -8.07
N ALA A 72 -3.35 7.72 -7.06
CA ALA A 72 -3.82 8.24 -5.78
C ALA A 72 -3.98 9.77 -5.78
N ASP A 73 -4.83 10.24 -4.87
CA ASP A 73 -4.86 11.64 -4.45
C ASP A 73 -4.16 11.72 -3.09
N PRO A 74 -3.05 12.48 -2.96
CA PRO A 74 -2.25 12.53 -1.74
C PRO A 74 -2.92 13.37 -0.63
N THR A 75 -4.07 13.99 -0.91
CA THR A 75 -4.82 14.76 0.08
C THR A 75 -5.53 13.81 1.06
N PRO A 76 -5.43 14.05 2.39
CA PRO A 76 -6.15 13.26 3.37
C PRO A 76 -7.66 13.28 3.12
N ARG A 77 -8.29 12.11 3.17
CA ARG A 77 -9.75 11.95 3.05
C ARG A 77 -10.25 11.13 4.22
N ALA A 78 -11.39 11.51 4.79
CA ALA A 78 -12.08 10.65 5.74
C ALA A 78 -12.46 9.34 5.06
N PHE A 79 -11.96 8.23 5.59
CA PHE A 79 -12.31 6.90 5.14
C PHE A 79 -13.44 6.34 5.99
N SER A 80 -14.41 5.68 5.36
CA SER A 80 -15.46 4.94 6.05
C SER A 80 -15.63 3.56 5.44
N LEU A 81 -15.96 2.58 6.28
CA LEU A 81 -16.31 1.23 5.85
C LEU A 81 -17.49 1.25 4.86
N SER A 82 -18.47 2.13 5.11
CA SER A 82 -19.63 2.31 4.22
C SER A 82 -19.21 2.72 2.80
N ARG A 83 -18.23 3.64 2.67
CA ARG A 83 -17.69 4.05 1.38
C ARG A 83 -16.95 2.90 0.71
N PHE A 84 -16.08 2.19 1.42
CA PHE A 84 -15.39 1.02 0.87
C PHE A 84 -16.35 -0.01 0.27
N HIS A 85 -17.40 -0.38 1.02
CA HIS A 85 -18.41 -1.30 0.55
C HIS A 85 -19.26 -0.75 -0.61
N GLN A 86 -19.48 0.57 -0.66
CA GLN A 86 -20.13 1.21 -1.80
C GLN A 86 -19.26 1.15 -3.06
N GLU A 87 -17.96 1.42 -2.95
CA GLU A 87 -17.02 1.32 -4.07
C GLU A 87 -16.93 -0.11 -4.61
N MET A 88 -16.96 -1.14 -3.73
CA MET A 88 -16.99 -2.54 -4.17
C MET A 88 -18.26 -2.89 -4.96
N ARG A 89 -19.42 -2.36 -4.56
CA ARG A 89 -20.69 -2.52 -5.31
C ARG A 89 -20.66 -1.79 -6.66
N ILE A 90 -20.14 -0.57 -6.70
CA ILE A 90 -19.97 0.21 -7.94
C ILE A 90 -19.05 -0.54 -8.90
N ARG A 91 -17.96 -1.10 -8.38
CA ARG A 91 -17.00 -1.90 -9.14
C ARG A 91 -17.67 -3.13 -9.75
N LEU A 92 -18.40 -3.92 -8.95
CA LEU A 92 -19.15 -5.08 -9.44
C LEU A 92 -20.11 -4.69 -10.58
N ALA A 93 -20.82 -3.56 -10.44
CA ALA A 93 -21.81 -3.13 -11.44
C ALA A 93 -21.20 -2.57 -12.73
N ARG A 94 -20.06 -1.87 -12.65
CA ARG A 94 -19.50 -1.12 -13.80
C ARG A 94 -18.27 -1.76 -14.43
N GLN A 95 -17.49 -2.48 -13.62
CA GLN A 95 -16.16 -2.96 -13.97
C GLN A 95 -15.88 -4.35 -13.34
N PRO A 96 -16.76 -5.35 -13.50
CA PRO A 96 -16.62 -6.66 -12.86
C PRO A 96 -15.37 -7.42 -13.31
N ASP A 97 -14.86 -7.12 -14.51
CA ASP A 97 -13.68 -7.76 -15.10
C ASP A 97 -12.40 -6.90 -15.02
N ALA A 98 -12.46 -5.74 -14.36
CA ALA A 98 -11.28 -4.88 -14.26
C ALA A 98 -10.24 -5.40 -13.28
N LEU A 99 -8.96 -5.21 -13.63
CA LEU A 99 -7.83 -5.62 -12.81
C LEU A 99 -7.85 -4.96 -11.42
N LEU A 100 -7.61 -5.77 -10.40
CA LEU A 100 -7.37 -5.38 -9.01
C LEU A 100 -5.87 -5.48 -8.74
N GLY A 101 -5.15 -4.39 -9.05
CA GLY A 101 -3.73 -4.28 -8.79
C GLY A 101 -3.44 -3.65 -7.43
N THR A 102 -2.47 -4.21 -6.73
CA THR A 102 -1.88 -3.62 -5.52
C THR A 102 -0.39 -3.31 -5.70
N SER A 103 0.30 -3.90 -6.67
CA SER A 103 1.66 -3.51 -7.04
C SER A 103 1.84 -3.67 -8.54
N THR A 104 2.68 -2.84 -9.15
CA THR A 104 3.07 -2.93 -10.56
C THR A 104 4.54 -2.51 -10.73
N HIS A 105 5.07 -2.64 -11.93
CA HIS A 105 6.40 -2.11 -12.29
C HIS A 105 6.50 -0.57 -12.21
N ASP A 106 5.36 0.14 -12.16
CA ASP A 106 5.31 1.60 -12.08
C ASP A 106 4.91 2.13 -10.68
N THR A 107 4.44 1.25 -9.78
CA THR A 107 4.14 1.68 -8.42
C THR A 107 5.38 2.25 -7.73
N LYS A 108 5.18 3.34 -7.00
CA LYS A 108 6.21 4.08 -6.28
C LYS A 108 6.77 3.25 -5.11
N ARG A 109 6.03 2.28 -4.58
CA ARG A 109 6.46 1.34 -3.54
C ARG A 109 5.80 -0.03 -3.71
N GLY A 110 6.37 -1.07 -3.10
CA GLY A 110 5.74 -2.38 -2.96
C GLY A 110 4.51 -2.35 -2.06
N GLU A 111 3.58 -3.28 -2.28
CA GLU A 111 2.30 -3.31 -1.56
C GLU A 111 2.45 -3.52 -0.05
N ASP A 112 3.48 -4.26 0.38
CA ASP A 112 3.72 -4.53 1.80
C ASP A 112 4.48 -3.39 2.47
N ALA A 113 5.31 -2.65 1.72
CA ALA A 113 5.90 -1.41 2.19
C ALA A 113 4.81 -0.37 2.50
N ARG A 114 3.81 -0.20 1.62
CA ARG A 114 2.67 0.69 1.88
C ARG A 114 1.79 0.18 3.03
N ALA A 115 1.50 -1.13 3.08
CA ALA A 115 0.71 -1.72 4.16
C ALA A 115 1.31 -1.46 5.55
N ARG A 116 2.65 -1.50 5.66
CA ARG A 116 3.37 -1.10 6.87
C ARG A 116 3.28 0.39 7.12
N LEU A 117 3.52 1.21 6.12
CA LEU A 117 3.52 2.67 6.28
C LEU A 117 2.16 3.22 6.74
N TYR A 118 1.03 2.62 6.33
CA TYR A 118 -0.28 3.01 6.87
C TYR A 118 -0.37 2.94 8.40
N THR A 119 0.41 2.07 9.05
CA THR A 119 0.41 1.91 10.52
C THR A 119 0.99 3.11 11.24
N LEU A 120 1.75 3.99 10.56
CA LEU A 120 2.22 5.26 11.14
C LEU A 120 1.05 6.14 11.59
N THR A 121 -0.08 6.06 10.88
CA THR A 121 -1.30 6.81 11.20
C THR A 121 -2.06 6.27 12.42
N GLU A 122 -1.74 5.05 12.86
CA GLU A 122 -2.34 4.45 14.07
C GLU A 122 -1.57 4.79 15.35
N ALA A 123 -0.31 5.22 15.23
CA ALA A 123 0.54 5.63 16.34
C ALA A 123 1.44 6.83 15.98
N PRO A 124 0.85 7.97 15.59
CA PRO A 124 1.61 9.11 15.10
C PRO A 124 2.52 9.73 16.17
N GLU A 125 2.12 9.72 17.45
CA GLU A 125 2.95 10.20 18.56
C GLU A 125 4.20 9.33 18.73
N GLN A 126 4.02 8.00 18.75
CA GLN A 126 5.13 7.06 18.87
C GLN A 126 6.10 7.16 17.69
N TRP A 127 5.58 7.33 16.47
CA TRP A 127 6.41 7.59 15.30
C TRP A 127 7.20 8.91 15.43
N GLY A 128 6.55 9.97 15.89
CA GLY A 128 7.18 11.28 16.09
C GLY A 128 8.31 11.24 17.13
N GLU A 129 8.10 10.56 18.25
CA GLU A 129 9.11 10.34 19.30
C GLU A 129 10.31 9.55 18.79
N ASN A 130 10.05 8.45 18.06
CA ASN A 130 11.08 7.64 17.43
C ASN A 130 11.92 8.46 16.45
N LEU A 131 11.27 9.24 15.57
CA LEU A 131 11.97 10.08 14.62
C LEU A 131 12.84 11.15 15.31
N ALA A 132 12.31 11.82 16.32
CA ALA A 132 13.07 12.82 17.07
C ALA A 132 14.35 12.22 17.68
N ARG A 133 14.22 11.02 18.25
CA ARG A 133 15.33 10.26 18.83
C ARG A 133 16.36 9.82 17.79
N TRP A 134 15.93 9.30 16.65
CA TRP A 134 16.86 8.90 15.58
C TRP A 134 17.60 10.08 14.95
N ARG A 135 16.92 11.21 14.78
CA ARG A 135 17.55 12.47 14.34
C ARG A 135 18.60 12.93 15.35
N GLN A 136 18.33 12.80 16.64
CA GLN A 136 19.30 13.11 17.70
C GLN A 136 20.53 12.19 17.64
N MET A 137 20.33 10.88 17.49
CA MET A 137 21.43 9.90 17.38
C MET A 137 22.36 10.21 16.20
N ASN A 138 21.79 10.64 15.07
CA ASN A 138 22.51 10.86 13.82
C ASN A 138 22.83 12.35 13.53
N GLN A 139 22.64 13.24 14.51
CA GLN A 139 22.80 14.69 14.33
C GLN A 139 24.20 15.08 13.85
N THR A 140 25.23 14.33 14.25
CA THR A 140 26.63 14.58 13.91
C THR A 140 26.95 14.31 12.44
N GLN A 141 26.04 13.67 11.69
CA GLN A 141 26.15 13.47 10.25
C GLN A 141 25.45 14.55 9.42
N VAL A 142 24.66 15.42 10.03
CA VAL A 142 24.06 16.56 9.33
C VAL A 142 25.15 17.58 9.02
N ARG A 143 25.12 18.16 7.82
CA ARG A 143 26.06 19.23 7.40
C ARG A 143 25.29 20.49 7.06
N PHE A 144 25.97 21.63 7.21
CA PHE A 144 25.46 22.93 6.80
C PHE A 144 26.09 23.29 5.44
N LEU A 145 25.24 23.43 4.42
CA LEU A 145 25.62 23.90 3.09
C LEU A 145 25.15 25.34 2.89
N ASN A 146 25.55 25.98 1.80
CA ASN A 146 25.19 27.37 1.52
C ASN A 146 23.67 27.62 1.44
N ASP A 147 22.90 26.60 1.11
CA ASP A 147 21.44 26.60 0.95
C ASP A 147 20.70 25.89 2.10
N GLY A 148 21.39 25.64 3.23
CA GLY A 148 20.80 25.10 4.46
C GLY A 148 21.33 23.72 4.87
N THR A 149 20.70 23.12 5.87
CA THR A 149 21.12 21.81 6.39
C THR A 149 20.86 20.69 5.40
N ALA A 150 21.73 19.69 5.38
CA ALA A 150 21.60 18.49 4.57
C ALA A 150 21.92 17.24 5.42
N PRO A 151 20.99 16.27 5.51
CA PRO A 151 19.58 16.37 5.11
C PRO A 151 18.82 17.45 5.93
N ASN A 152 17.81 18.07 5.31
CA ASN A 152 16.90 18.99 6.02
C ASN A 152 15.77 18.22 6.75
N ALA A 153 14.82 18.93 7.37
CA ALA A 153 13.72 18.29 8.10
C ALA A 153 12.78 17.47 7.19
N ALA A 154 12.48 17.94 5.97
CA ALA A 154 11.64 17.22 5.02
C ALA A 154 12.36 15.98 4.45
N ASP A 155 13.66 16.10 4.18
CA ASP A 155 14.52 15.00 3.75
C ASP A 155 14.56 13.91 4.80
N THR A 156 14.84 14.25 6.07
CA THR A 156 14.87 13.27 7.16
C THR A 156 13.50 12.61 7.36
N TRP A 157 12.40 13.38 7.32
CA TRP A 157 11.04 12.83 7.40
C TRP A 157 10.76 11.80 6.29
N MET A 158 11.16 12.09 5.06
CA MET A 158 11.05 11.15 3.92
C MET A 158 11.97 9.92 4.10
N ILE A 159 13.24 10.13 4.46
CA ILE A 159 14.24 9.07 4.61
C ILE A 159 13.77 8.04 5.63
N TYR A 160 13.35 8.47 6.81
CA TYR A 160 12.96 7.53 7.87
C TYR A 160 11.67 6.77 7.54
N GLN A 161 10.68 7.41 6.92
CA GLN A 161 9.50 6.70 6.41
C GLN A 161 9.89 5.69 5.33
N ALA A 162 10.63 6.11 4.30
CA ALA A 162 11.03 5.22 3.22
C ALA A 162 11.83 4.02 3.76
N LEU A 163 12.76 4.26 4.69
CA LEU A 163 13.53 3.22 5.38
C LEU A 163 12.61 2.26 6.15
N ALA A 164 11.65 2.80 6.92
CA ALA A 164 10.66 1.99 7.65
C ALA A 164 9.82 1.13 6.69
N GLY A 165 9.44 1.64 5.52
CA GLY A 165 8.71 0.89 4.51
C GLY A 165 9.52 -0.25 3.86
N VAL A 166 10.78 0.01 3.49
CA VAL A 166 11.65 -0.97 2.79
C VAL A 166 12.31 -1.99 3.73
N TRP A 167 12.38 -1.72 5.04
CA TRP A 167 13.08 -2.59 6.00
C TRP A 167 12.59 -4.04 5.93
N PRO A 168 13.43 -5.04 5.58
CA PRO A 168 12.97 -6.41 5.53
C PRO A 168 12.51 -6.89 6.91
N ALA A 169 11.37 -7.59 6.98
CA ALA A 169 10.80 -8.02 8.26
C ALA A 169 11.66 -9.07 8.99
N THR A 170 12.61 -9.70 8.28
CA THR A 170 13.58 -10.67 8.78
C THR A 170 14.96 -10.05 9.06
N LEU A 171 15.20 -8.77 8.71
CA LEU A 171 16.52 -8.17 8.83
C LEU A 171 16.89 -7.94 10.30
N SER A 172 17.97 -8.60 10.73
CA SER A 172 18.61 -8.34 12.02
C SER A 172 19.52 -7.12 11.92
N PRO A 173 19.61 -6.25 12.95
CA PRO A 173 20.59 -5.15 12.98
C PRO A 173 22.05 -5.64 12.97
N ASP A 174 22.31 -6.92 13.26
CA ASP A 174 23.65 -7.51 13.23
C ASP A 174 23.96 -8.23 11.89
N ASP A 175 23.02 -8.24 10.95
CA ASP A 175 23.19 -8.84 9.62
C ASP A 175 23.85 -7.83 8.66
N SER A 176 25.18 -7.79 8.68
CA SER A 176 25.99 -6.90 7.82
C SER A 176 25.74 -7.11 6.33
N GLU A 177 25.45 -8.33 5.87
CA GLU A 177 25.18 -8.60 4.46
C GLU A 177 23.80 -8.07 4.06
N GLY A 178 22.79 -8.33 4.89
CA GLY A 178 21.44 -7.79 4.72
C GLY A 178 21.41 -6.26 4.73
N LEU A 179 22.14 -5.62 5.65
CA LEU A 179 22.27 -4.16 5.72
C LEU A 179 22.92 -3.59 4.46
N LYS A 180 23.99 -4.21 3.96
CA LYS A 180 24.67 -3.79 2.73
C LYS A 180 23.79 -3.94 1.50
N SER A 181 23.02 -5.02 1.42
CA SER A 181 22.03 -5.23 0.35
C SER A 181 20.94 -4.15 0.38
N LEU A 182 20.44 -3.83 1.58
CA LEU A 182 19.45 -2.77 1.77
C LEU A 182 20.03 -1.39 1.41
N GLU A 183 21.26 -1.09 1.81
CA GLU A 183 21.94 0.17 1.50
C GLU A 183 22.03 0.40 -0.01
N ALA A 184 22.45 -0.59 -0.78
CA ALA A 184 22.59 -0.46 -2.23
C ALA A 184 21.26 -0.08 -2.90
N ARG A 185 20.16 -0.72 -2.49
CA ARG A 185 18.80 -0.42 -2.98
C ARG A 185 18.34 0.97 -2.55
N PHE A 186 18.56 1.30 -1.29
CA PHE A 186 18.05 2.51 -0.68
C PHE A 186 18.77 3.78 -1.19
N LEU A 187 20.08 3.73 -1.44
CA LEU A 187 20.82 4.85 -2.03
C LEU A 187 20.28 5.25 -3.41
N GLY A 188 19.95 4.27 -4.27
CA GLY A 188 19.36 4.53 -5.58
C GLY A 188 18.00 5.21 -5.49
N PHE A 189 17.17 4.81 -4.51
CA PHE A 189 15.91 5.50 -4.22
C PHE A 189 16.12 6.94 -3.76
N ILE A 190 17.08 7.19 -2.86
CA ILE A 190 17.32 8.53 -2.31
C ILE A 190 17.79 9.49 -3.40
N GLU A 191 18.74 9.09 -4.24
CA GLU A 191 19.16 9.89 -5.39
C GLU A 191 17.98 10.26 -6.30
N LYS A 192 17.16 9.27 -6.67
CA LYS A 192 15.95 9.48 -7.48
C LYS A 192 14.96 10.40 -6.78
N ALA A 193 14.68 10.20 -5.50
CA ALA A 193 13.71 10.98 -4.76
C ALA A 193 14.11 12.46 -4.65
N LEU A 194 15.38 12.75 -4.38
CA LEU A 194 15.91 14.11 -4.32
C LEU A 194 15.78 14.83 -5.67
N ARG A 195 16.13 14.15 -6.78
CA ARG A 195 16.03 14.71 -8.13
C ARG A 195 14.59 14.85 -8.62
N GLU A 196 13.70 13.92 -8.27
CA GLU A 196 12.28 14.06 -8.62
C GLU A 196 11.59 15.19 -7.84
N ALA A 197 12.03 15.46 -6.61
CA ALA A 197 11.55 16.61 -5.85
C ALA A 197 11.94 17.95 -6.50
N LYS A 198 13.06 18.05 -7.23
CA LYS A 198 13.47 19.29 -7.96
C LYS A 198 13.49 20.53 -7.06
N GLN A 199 13.91 20.38 -5.80
CA GLN A 199 13.96 21.47 -4.81
C GLN A 199 15.38 22.00 -4.59
N ARG A 200 16.37 21.11 -4.56
CA ARG A 200 17.80 21.45 -4.32
C ARG A 200 18.77 20.78 -5.30
N THR A 201 18.28 19.79 -6.04
CA THR A 201 18.96 19.08 -7.14
C THR A 201 17.89 18.60 -8.13
N ASP A 202 18.24 18.41 -9.38
CA ASP A 202 17.38 17.80 -10.39
C ASP A 202 18.19 16.99 -11.42
N TRP A 203 17.51 16.45 -12.43
CA TRP A 203 18.11 15.59 -13.46
C TRP A 203 18.93 16.35 -14.53
N ILE A 204 18.79 17.67 -14.63
CA ILE A 204 19.45 18.51 -15.64
C ILE A 204 20.66 19.22 -15.04
N ASP A 205 20.50 19.84 -13.87
CA ASP A 205 21.54 20.58 -13.15
C ASP A 205 21.69 19.99 -11.74
N SER A 206 22.51 18.94 -11.64
CA SER A 206 22.67 18.17 -10.41
C SER A 206 23.54 18.91 -9.38
N ASN A 207 23.04 19.02 -8.15
CA ASN A 207 23.80 19.53 -7.01
C ASN A 207 24.55 18.40 -6.31
N GLU A 208 25.69 17.99 -6.87
CA GLU A 208 26.50 16.86 -6.38
C GLU A 208 26.94 17.01 -4.92
N GLY A 209 27.21 18.25 -4.47
CA GLY A 209 27.59 18.53 -3.08
C GLY A 209 26.46 18.20 -2.10
N TYR A 210 25.24 18.60 -2.42
CA TYR A 210 24.06 18.27 -1.63
C TYR A 210 23.76 16.76 -1.66
N GLU A 211 23.72 16.16 -2.86
CA GLU A 211 23.46 14.72 -3.03
C GLU A 211 24.47 13.89 -2.24
N SER A 212 25.76 14.20 -2.35
CA SER A 212 26.83 13.47 -1.65
C SER A 212 26.66 13.50 -0.13
N VAL A 213 26.27 14.65 0.44
CA VAL A 213 26.04 14.77 1.88
C VAL A 213 24.86 13.91 2.33
N VAL A 214 23.73 13.96 1.61
CA VAL A 214 22.54 13.17 1.97
C VAL A 214 22.80 11.68 1.78
N LEU A 215 23.47 11.27 0.71
CA LEU A 215 23.85 9.87 0.48
C LEU A 215 24.81 9.36 1.56
N ASN A 216 25.78 10.17 2.00
CA ASN A 216 26.68 9.80 3.10
C ASN A 216 25.95 9.68 4.44
N TYR A 217 24.95 10.53 4.69
CA TYR A 217 24.07 10.39 5.85
C TYR A 217 23.35 9.03 5.83
N VAL A 218 22.81 8.62 4.68
CA VAL A 218 22.12 7.33 4.51
C VAL A 218 23.08 6.15 4.66
N ARG A 219 24.29 6.22 4.11
CA ARG A 219 25.34 5.20 4.34
C ARG A 219 25.63 5.04 5.83
N HIS A 220 25.69 6.13 6.58
CA HIS A 220 25.88 6.07 8.02
C HIS A 220 24.70 5.43 8.76
N LEU A 221 23.46 5.66 8.33
CA LEU A 221 22.29 5.01 8.94
C LEU A 221 22.35 3.48 8.83
N LEU A 222 22.89 2.95 7.73
CA LEU A 222 22.94 1.51 7.44
C LEU A 222 24.30 0.86 7.71
N SER A 223 25.28 1.66 8.15
CA SER A 223 26.61 1.19 8.52
C SER A 223 26.52 0.27 9.76
N PRO A 224 27.12 -0.94 9.73
CA PRO A 224 27.15 -1.84 10.88
C PRO A 224 27.75 -1.21 12.16
N GLU A 225 28.61 -0.21 11.99
CA GLU A 225 29.20 0.57 13.08
C GLU A 225 28.19 1.48 13.79
N ASN A 226 27.05 1.81 13.16
CA ASN A 226 25.97 2.59 13.77
C ASN A 226 25.04 1.71 14.64
N THR A 227 25.65 0.87 15.48
CA THR A 227 24.97 -0.20 16.22
C THR A 227 23.84 0.32 17.11
N LEU A 228 24.03 1.46 17.79
CA LEU A 228 23.02 2.03 18.67
C LEU A 228 21.75 2.42 17.91
N PHE A 229 21.90 3.08 16.75
CA PHE A 229 20.76 3.44 15.91
C PHE A 229 20.10 2.19 15.31
N LEU A 230 20.87 1.26 14.77
CA LEU A 230 20.33 0.06 14.09
C LEU A 230 19.49 -0.80 15.03
N HIS A 231 20.00 -1.08 16.23
CA HIS A 231 19.27 -1.84 17.25
C HIS A 231 18.02 -1.09 17.72
N ASP A 232 18.12 0.22 17.92
CA ASP A 232 16.99 1.03 18.34
C ASP A 232 15.91 1.14 17.26
N PHE A 233 16.30 1.42 16.02
CA PHE A 233 15.42 1.51 14.87
C PHE A 233 14.70 0.19 14.64
N SER A 234 15.44 -0.92 14.59
CA SER A 234 14.86 -2.26 14.40
C SER A 234 13.87 -2.61 15.51
N SER A 235 14.22 -2.36 16.78
CA SER A 235 13.35 -2.65 17.93
C SER A 235 12.09 -1.78 17.94
N SER A 236 12.24 -0.48 17.66
CA SER A 236 11.15 0.48 17.64
C SER A 236 10.19 0.26 16.46
N LEU A 237 10.69 -0.35 15.38
CA LEU A 237 9.90 -0.67 14.18
C LEU A 237 9.05 -1.95 14.35
N GLN A 238 9.31 -2.79 15.36
CA GLN A 238 8.62 -4.10 15.50
C GLN A 238 7.08 -4.00 15.57
N PRO A 239 6.46 -3.06 16.30
CA PRO A 239 5.00 -2.90 16.31
C PRO A 239 4.44 -2.55 14.92
N PHE A 240 5.12 -1.65 14.19
CA PHE A 240 4.75 -1.26 12.83
C PHE A 240 4.92 -2.43 11.85
N ILE A 241 5.98 -3.23 11.97
CA ILE A 241 6.17 -4.45 11.17
C ILE A 241 5.02 -5.41 11.40
N ARG A 242 4.67 -5.72 12.66
CA ARG A 242 3.59 -6.65 12.99
C ARG A 242 2.25 -6.20 12.41
N ALA A 243 1.87 -4.95 12.64
CA ALA A 243 0.63 -4.40 12.11
C ALA A 243 0.65 -4.32 10.58
N GLY A 244 1.80 -3.99 9.99
CA GLY A 244 2.00 -3.96 8.54
C GLY A 244 1.81 -5.31 7.87
N LEU A 245 2.35 -6.37 8.46
CA LEU A 245 2.16 -7.75 7.98
C LEU A 245 0.68 -8.18 8.02
N MET A 246 -0.06 -7.72 9.03
CA MET A 246 -1.51 -7.95 9.09
C MET A 246 -2.25 -7.17 8.01
N ASN A 247 -1.96 -5.87 7.85
CA ASN A 247 -2.55 -5.04 6.79
C ASN A 247 -2.28 -5.63 5.40
N SER A 248 -1.05 -6.10 5.16
CA SER A 248 -0.65 -6.82 3.95
C SER A 248 -1.55 -8.02 3.68
N LEU A 249 -1.82 -8.82 4.72
CA LEU A 249 -2.62 -10.02 4.60
C LEU A 249 -4.10 -9.70 4.38
N SER A 250 -4.66 -8.75 5.13
CA SER A 250 -6.03 -8.23 4.92
C SER A 250 -6.22 -7.70 3.50
N GLN A 251 -5.28 -6.89 2.99
CA GLN A 251 -5.30 -6.37 1.63
C GLN A 251 -5.23 -7.51 0.60
N THR A 252 -4.42 -8.54 0.85
CA THR A 252 -4.30 -9.71 -0.03
C THR A 252 -5.60 -10.50 -0.11
N VAL A 253 -6.23 -10.79 1.04
CA VAL A 253 -7.52 -11.48 1.09
C VAL A 253 -8.59 -10.67 0.36
N ILE A 254 -8.67 -9.35 0.61
CA ILE A 254 -9.61 -8.47 -0.10
C ILE A 254 -9.36 -8.49 -1.60
N LYS A 255 -8.11 -8.31 -2.06
CA LYS A 255 -7.74 -8.38 -3.49
C LYS A 255 -8.23 -9.68 -4.14
N LEU A 256 -8.08 -10.81 -3.44
CA LEU A 256 -8.41 -12.13 -3.96
C LEU A 256 -9.89 -12.51 -3.86
N THR A 257 -10.70 -11.76 -3.12
CA THR A 257 -12.13 -12.08 -2.86
C THR A 257 -13.10 -10.98 -3.30
N ALA A 258 -12.59 -9.77 -3.59
CA ALA A 258 -13.35 -8.66 -4.17
C ALA A 258 -13.79 -8.90 -5.63
N PRO A 259 -14.76 -8.10 -6.14
CA PRO A 259 -15.14 -8.07 -7.55
C PRO A 259 -14.02 -7.51 -8.43
N GLY A 260 -13.72 -8.16 -9.56
CA GLY A 260 -12.59 -7.84 -10.42
C GLY A 260 -11.69 -9.04 -10.70
N VAL A 261 -10.61 -8.82 -11.45
CA VAL A 261 -9.59 -9.85 -11.69
C VAL A 261 -8.35 -9.51 -10.86
N PRO A 262 -7.98 -10.30 -9.83
CA PRO A 262 -6.80 -10.01 -9.03
C PRO A 262 -5.54 -10.07 -9.88
N ASP A 263 -4.75 -8.99 -9.85
CA ASP A 263 -3.42 -8.93 -10.45
C ASP A 263 -2.35 -9.11 -9.37
N ILE A 264 -1.33 -9.90 -9.68
CA ILE A 264 -0.23 -10.20 -8.76
C ILE A 264 1.07 -9.94 -9.51
N TYR A 265 1.70 -8.82 -9.18
CA TYR A 265 3.02 -8.51 -9.68
C TYR A 265 4.05 -9.53 -9.17
N GLN A 266 5.00 -9.92 -10.01
CA GLN A 266 5.95 -11.01 -9.74
C GLN A 266 6.60 -10.88 -8.35
N GLY A 267 6.57 -11.96 -7.56
CA GLY A 267 7.09 -11.99 -6.19
C GLY A 267 6.12 -11.49 -5.11
N SER A 268 5.05 -10.79 -5.49
CA SER A 268 4.05 -10.24 -4.55
C SER A 268 3.04 -11.28 -4.07
N GLU A 269 3.17 -12.55 -4.49
CA GLU A 269 2.53 -13.65 -3.77
C GLU A 269 3.11 -13.80 -2.35
N ALA A 270 4.34 -13.34 -2.11
CA ALA A 270 4.95 -13.19 -0.79
C ALA A 270 5.05 -11.69 -0.42
N LEU A 271 6.04 -11.31 0.40
CA LEU A 271 6.24 -9.92 0.81
C LEU A 271 7.07 -9.14 -0.21
N ASN A 272 6.50 -8.04 -0.69
CA ASN A 272 7.06 -7.07 -1.59
C ASN A 272 7.33 -5.74 -0.86
N PHE A 273 8.57 -5.59 -0.40
CA PHE A 273 9.12 -4.35 0.16
C PHE A 273 9.99 -3.62 -0.87
N SER A 274 9.56 -3.55 -2.14
CA SER A 274 10.27 -2.77 -3.16
C SER A 274 10.07 -1.26 -2.98
N LEU A 275 11.04 -0.50 -3.46
CA LEU A 275 10.97 0.93 -3.72
C LEU A 275 10.57 1.17 -5.17
N VAL A 276 10.54 2.43 -5.60
CA VAL A 276 10.27 2.79 -7.00
C VAL A 276 11.31 2.19 -7.96
N ASP A 277 10.92 2.02 -9.22
CA ASP A 277 11.80 1.69 -10.36
C ASP A 277 13.18 2.38 -10.26
N PRO A 278 14.30 1.64 -10.37
CA PRO A 278 14.40 0.23 -10.80
C PRO A 278 14.33 -0.82 -9.70
N ASP A 279 14.13 -0.44 -8.44
CA ASP A 279 14.13 -1.41 -7.33
C ASP A 279 12.99 -2.44 -7.45
N ASN A 280 11.81 -2.00 -7.89
CA ASN A 280 10.66 -2.89 -8.15
C ASN A 280 10.82 -3.78 -9.40
N ARG A 281 11.95 -3.70 -10.13
CA ARG A 281 12.25 -4.53 -11.31
C ARG A 281 13.19 -5.69 -11.01
N LEU A 282 13.68 -5.81 -9.77
CA LEU A 282 14.48 -6.95 -9.35
C LEU A 282 13.67 -8.25 -9.51
N GLU A 283 14.31 -9.29 -10.05
CA GLU A 283 13.66 -10.60 -10.17
C GLU A 283 13.51 -11.24 -8.78
N PRO A 284 12.32 -11.77 -8.46
CA PRO A 284 12.14 -12.51 -7.21
C PRO A 284 12.87 -13.86 -7.30
N ASP A 285 13.23 -14.40 -6.14
CA ASP A 285 13.77 -15.76 -6.05
C ASP A 285 12.65 -16.80 -6.26
N PHE A 286 12.39 -17.11 -7.53
CA PHE A 286 11.37 -18.09 -7.94
C PHE A 286 11.65 -19.50 -7.42
N ALA A 287 12.92 -19.87 -7.19
CA ALA A 287 13.26 -21.18 -6.64
C ALA A 287 12.77 -21.28 -5.19
N THR A 288 13.05 -20.26 -4.37
CA THR A 288 12.53 -20.17 -3.00
C THR A 288 11.01 -20.12 -2.97
N LEU A 289 10.38 -19.31 -3.82
CA LEU A 289 8.91 -19.23 -3.90
C LEU A 289 8.28 -20.60 -4.24
N ARG A 290 8.85 -21.33 -5.19
CA ARG A 290 8.39 -22.68 -5.54
C ARG A 290 8.55 -23.67 -4.39
N GLN A 291 9.68 -23.65 -3.70
CA GLN A 291 9.94 -24.52 -2.54
C GLN A 291 8.95 -24.22 -1.41
N ASN A 292 8.74 -22.95 -1.08
CA ASN A 292 7.81 -22.52 -0.05
C ASN A 292 6.38 -22.98 -0.34
N LEU A 293 5.93 -22.85 -1.60
CA LEU A 293 4.61 -23.29 -2.03
C LEU A 293 4.40 -24.81 -1.88
N SER A 294 5.43 -25.61 -2.14
CA SER A 294 5.36 -27.07 -2.06
C SER A 294 5.19 -27.62 -0.64
N SER A 295 5.56 -26.84 0.37
CA SER A 295 5.57 -27.22 1.79
C SER A 295 4.56 -26.43 2.63
N ALA A 296 3.70 -25.65 1.99
CA ALA A 296 2.80 -24.73 2.68
C ALA A 296 1.57 -25.45 3.26
N ASP A 297 1.34 -25.25 4.56
CA ASP A 297 0.12 -25.67 5.26
C ASP A 297 -0.35 -24.60 6.25
N ALA A 298 -1.53 -24.81 6.84
CA ALA A 298 -2.14 -23.84 7.75
C ALA A 298 -1.38 -23.64 9.07
N LYS A 299 -0.43 -24.52 9.43
CA LYS A 299 0.36 -24.38 10.67
C LYS A 299 1.33 -23.20 10.59
N LEU A 300 1.61 -22.70 9.37
CA LEU A 300 2.41 -21.49 9.16
C LEU A 300 1.88 -20.29 9.93
N PHE A 301 0.56 -20.18 10.14
CA PHE A 301 -0.03 -19.08 10.89
C PHE A 301 0.44 -19.00 12.35
N ALA A 302 0.85 -20.13 12.95
CA ALA A 302 1.28 -20.21 14.34
C ALA A 302 2.75 -19.83 14.57
N ASP A 303 3.54 -19.63 13.51
CA ASP A 303 4.97 -19.33 13.58
C ASP A 303 5.25 -17.92 13.03
N GLU A 304 5.63 -17.00 13.92
CA GLU A 304 5.93 -15.60 13.60
C GLU A 304 7.01 -15.47 12.50
N GLN A 305 7.95 -16.40 12.42
CA GLN A 305 8.98 -16.34 11.40
C GLN A 305 8.40 -16.56 9.99
N GLN A 306 7.32 -17.34 9.86
CA GLN A 306 6.62 -17.58 8.59
C GLN A 306 5.81 -16.37 8.12
N TRP A 307 5.42 -15.51 9.06
CA TRP A 307 4.86 -14.20 8.74
C TRP A 307 5.93 -13.28 8.20
N ARG A 308 7.07 -13.18 8.90
CA ARG A 308 8.18 -12.28 8.54
C ARG A 308 8.84 -12.64 7.21
N ASN A 309 8.93 -13.93 6.87
CA ASN A 309 9.50 -14.39 5.61
C ASN A 309 8.47 -14.45 4.45
N GLY A 310 7.21 -14.09 4.70
CA GLY A 310 6.16 -14.01 3.69
C GLY A 310 5.48 -15.33 3.30
N ARG A 311 5.83 -16.46 3.93
CA ARG A 311 5.22 -17.76 3.62
C ARG A 311 3.74 -17.83 3.97
N VAL A 312 3.29 -17.14 5.02
CA VAL A 312 1.84 -17.03 5.34
C VAL A 312 1.08 -16.34 4.21
N LYS A 313 1.57 -15.21 3.70
CA LYS A 313 0.95 -14.49 2.59
C LYS A 313 0.94 -15.32 1.31
N GLN A 314 2.01 -16.06 1.04
CA GLN A 314 2.08 -16.98 -0.10
C GLN A 314 1.08 -18.12 0.00
N TYR A 315 0.94 -18.71 1.19
CA TYR A 315 -0.07 -19.75 1.46
C TYR A 315 -1.49 -19.22 1.24
N VAL A 316 -1.81 -18.04 1.79
CA VAL A 316 -3.12 -17.39 1.61
C VAL A 316 -3.40 -17.12 0.13
N THR A 317 -2.42 -16.57 -0.58
CA THR A 317 -2.52 -16.28 -2.02
C THR A 317 -2.83 -17.54 -2.82
N ALA A 318 -2.03 -18.60 -2.64
CA ALA A 318 -2.22 -19.85 -3.36
C ALA A 318 -3.51 -20.58 -2.99
N THR A 319 -3.97 -20.47 -1.75
CA THR A 319 -5.22 -21.07 -1.28
C THR A 319 -6.42 -20.38 -1.93
N LEU A 320 -6.48 -19.05 -1.83
CA LEU A 320 -7.62 -18.29 -2.34
C LEU A 320 -7.66 -18.27 -3.87
N LEU A 321 -6.53 -18.27 -4.58
CA LEU A 321 -6.52 -18.43 -6.04
C LEU A 321 -7.13 -19.76 -6.49
N ARG A 322 -6.81 -20.86 -5.80
CA ARG A 322 -7.42 -22.18 -6.08
C ARG A 322 -8.91 -22.16 -5.83
N VAL A 323 -9.36 -21.58 -4.71
CA VAL A 323 -10.79 -21.43 -4.42
C VAL A 323 -11.46 -20.59 -5.52
N ARG A 324 -10.85 -19.48 -5.93
CA ARG A 324 -11.35 -18.60 -6.98
C ARG A 324 -11.54 -19.32 -8.32
N GLN A 325 -10.61 -20.21 -8.67
CA GLN A 325 -10.68 -21.03 -9.89
C GLN A 325 -11.80 -22.07 -9.86
N HIS A 326 -12.17 -22.59 -8.68
CA HIS A 326 -13.24 -23.57 -8.56
C HIS A 326 -14.63 -22.92 -8.55
N TYR A 327 -14.75 -21.70 -8.03
CA TYR A 327 -16.02 -20.99 -7.82
C TYR A 327 -16.12 -19.71 -8.67
N LEU A 328 -15.81 -19.81 -9.97
CA LEU A 328 -15.64 -18.65 -10.86
C LEU A 328 -16.83 -17.68 -10.85
N SER A 329 -18.06 -18.18 -10.95
CA SER A 329 -19.28 -17.36 -10.96
C SER A 329 -19.45 -16.56 -9.68
N LEU A 330 -19.19 -17.17 -8.52
CA LEU A 330 -19.25 -16.53 -7.21
C LEU A 330 -18.29 -15.35 -7.10
N PHE A 331 -17.05 -15.54 -7.54
CA PHE A 331 -16.02 -14.51 -7.41
C PHE A 331 -16.12 -13.40 -8.47
N GLN A 332 -16.55 -13.74 -9.69
CA GLN A 332 -16.68 -12.78 -10.78
C GLN A 332 -17.96 -11.95 -10.66
N TYR A 333 -19.09 -12.61 -10.39
CA TYR A 333 -20.43 -11.98 -10.47
C TYR A 333 -21.26 -12.11 -9.19
N GLY A 334 -20.74 -12.72 -8.13
CA GLY A 334 -21.48 -12.82 -6.88
C GLY A 334 -21.71 -11.45 -6.26
N ASP A 335 -22.90 -11.27 -5.69
CA ASP A 335 -23.33 -10.03 -5.05
C ASP A 335 -22.38 -9.65 -3.92
N TRP A 336 -22.17 -8.36 -3.73
CA TRP A 336 -21.37 -7.84 -2.63
C TRP A 336 -22.27 -7.41 -1.48
N LEU A 337 -22.25 -8.18 -0.39
CA LEU A 337 -23.08 -7.96 0.79
C LEU A 337 -22.23 -7.57 2.00
N PRO A 338 -22.22 -6.30 2.41
CA PRO A 338 -21.58 -5.88 3.66
C PRO A 338 -22.29 -6.53 4.84
N LEU A 339 -21.54 -7.14 5.76
CA LEU A 339 -22.12 -7.75 6.96
C LEU A 339 -21.95 -6.81 8.15
N LYS A 340 -23.01 -6.67 8.95
CA LYS A 340 -22.97 -5.82 10.13
C LYS A 340 -22.14 -6.48 11.22
N VAL A 341 -21.12 -5.77 11.69
CA VAL A 341 -20.34 -6.14 12.87
C VAL A 341 -20.94 -5.43 14.09
N SER A 342 -20.88 -6.04 15.25
CA SER A 342 -21.26 -5.43 16.53
C SER A 342 -20.31 -5.90 17.63
N GLY A 343 -19.92 -5.00 18.52
CA GLY A 343 -19.03 -5.30 19.64
C GLY A 343 -17.84 -4.36 19.73
N GLU A 344 -16.85 -4.72 20.55
CA GLU A 344 -15.71 -3.84 20.87
C GLU A 344 -14.79 -3.55 19.67
N ARG A 345 -14.83 -4.39 18.63
CA ARG A 345 -13.95 -4.31 17.46
C ARG A 345 -14.72 -3.97 16.17
N GLU A 346 -15.92 -3.41 16.27
CA GLU A 346 -16.80 -3.16 15.12
C GLU A 346 -16.16 -2.29 14.02
N ASP A 347 -15.37 -1.29 14.41
CA ASP A 347 -14.66 -0.41 13.48
C ASP A 347 -13.30 -1.00 13.02
N ASN A 348 -12.83 -2.07 13.66
CA ASN A 348 -11.53 -2.69 13.39
C ASN A 348 -11.61 -3.87 12.42
N LEU A 349 -12.79 -4.15 11.84
CA LEU A 349 -12.98 -5.27 10.92
C LEU A 349 -13.59 -4.81 9.59
N ILE A 350 -13.23 -5.49 8.51
CA ILE A 350 -13.91 -5.41 7.22
C ILE A 350 -14.57 -6.77 7.00
N VAL A 351 -15.91 -6.78 6.98
CA VAL A 351 -16.69 -8.02 6.88
C VAL A 351 -17.72 -7.93 5.78
N TYR A 352 -17.74 -8.93 4.91
CA TYR A 352 -18.66 -9.01 3.79
C TYR A 352 -18.89 -10.45 3.34
N ALA A 353 -19.94 -10.65 2.55
CA ALA A 353 -20.16 -11.87 1.81
C ALA A 353 -20.17 -11.63 0.29
N ARG A 354 -19.76 -12.66 -0.45
CA ARG A 354 -20.08 -12.86 -1.87
C ARG A 354 -21.14 -13.94 -1.97
N VAL A 355 -22.20 -13.71 -2.76
CA VAL A 355 -23.29 -14.68 -2.91
C VAL A 355 -23.65 -14.86 -4.37
N LYS A 356 -23.75 -16.12 -4.82
CA LYS A 356 -24.17 -16.45 -6.17
C LYS A 356 -24.73 -17.86 -6.22
N ASP A 357 -25.90 -18.04 -6.84
CA ASP A 357 -26.48 -19.34 -7.20
C ASP A 357 -26.49 -20.37 -6.04
N GLY A 358 -26.80 -19.90 -4.82
CA GLY A 358 -26.85 -20.72 -3.60
C GLY A 358 -25.52 -20.85 -2.85
N GLU A 359 -24.40 -20.58 -3.52
CA GLU A 359 -23.06 -20.52 -2.94
C GLU A 359 -22.81 -19.17 -2.26
N ALA A 360 -22.07 -19.20 -1.15
CA ALA A 360 -21.64 -17.99 -0.45
C ALA A 360 -20.23 -18.13 0.10
N LEU A 361 -19.50 -17.01 0.05
CA LEU A 361 -18.21 -16.79 0.68
C LEU A 361 -18.37 -15.67 1.70
N ILE A 362 -18.06 -15.91 2.97
CA ILE A 362 -17.99 -14.87 4.01
C ILE A 362 -16.51 -14.59 4.31
N VAL A 363 -16.14 -13.32 4.34
CA VAL A 363 -14.79 -12.85 4.60
C VAL A 363 -14.83 -11.88 5.78
N ALA A 364 -13.98 -12.11 6.79
CA ALA A 364 -13.68 -11.14 7.83
C ALA A 364 -12.17 -10.95 7.92
N VAL A 365 -11.73 -9.70 7.76
CA VAL A 365 -10.31 -9.32 7.88
C VAL A 365 -10.14 -8.12 8.79
N PRO A 366 -9.06 -8.06 9.56
CA PRO A 366 -8.84 -6.96 10.48
C PRO A 366 -8.24 -5.73 9.80
N ARG A 367 -8.43 -4.58 10.43
CA ARG A 367 -7.83 -3.28 10.12
C ARG A 367 -7.58 -2.54 11.43
N LEU A 368 -6.69 -1.55 11.39
CA LEU A 368 -6.36 -0.74 12.56
C LEU A 368 -5.93 -1.61 13.76
N VAL A 369 -4.88 -2.41 13.55
CA VAL A 369 -4.44 -3.46 14.49
C VAL A 369 -3.19 -3.09 15.29
N PHE A 370 -2.70 -1.85 15.19
CA PHE A 370 -1.45 -1.45 15.83
C PHE A 370 -1.47 -1.68 17.34
N ALA A 371 -2.57 -1.35 18.01
CA ALA A 371 -2.77 -1.54 19.44
C ALA A 371 -3.20 -2.98 19.82
N THR A 372 -3.12 -3.94 18.91
CA THR A 372 -3.69 -5.28 19.06
C THR A 372 -2.61 -6.33 18.89
N PRO A 373 -1.85 -6.63 19.96
CA PRO A 373 -0.62 -7.40 19.84
C PRO A 373 -0.85 -8.90 19.62
N THR A 374 -2.06 -9.42 19.86
CA THR A 374 -2.40 -10.85 19.82
C THR A 374 -3.69 -11.12 19.05
N ASN A 375 -3.83 -12.33 18.51
CA ASN A 375 -5.07 -12.74 17.80
C ASN A 375 -6.29 -12.76 18.73
N GLU A 376 -6.13 -13.09 20.01
CA GLU A 376 -7.25 -13.10 20.97
C GLU A 376 -7.88 -11.71 21.14
N THR A 377 -7.05 -10.66 21.12
CA THR A 377 -7.53 -9.27 21.20
C THR A 377 -8.06 -8.74 19.87
N LEU A 378 -7.84 -9.46 18.77
CA LEU A 378 -8.29 -9.09 17.43
C LEU A 378 -9.80 -9.10 17.29
N TRP A 379 -10.43 -10.12 17.88
CA TRP A 379 -11.86 -10.42 17.74
C TRP A 379 -12.66 -10.23 19.03
N ALA A 380 -12.02 -9.73 20.09
CA ALA A 380 -12.59 -9.67 21.43
C ALA A 380 -14.02 -9.09 21.44
N ASN A 381 -14.94 -9.82 22.08
CA ASN A 381 -16.34 -9.44 22.28
C ASN A 381 -17.03 -8.92 21.00
N THR A 382 -16.77 -9.57 19.86
CA THR A 382 -17.23 -9.12 18.55
C THR A 382 -18.03 -10.20 17.82
N SER A 383 -19.11 -9.79 17.18
CA SER A 383 -20.01 -10.68 16.45
C SER A 383 -20.41 -10.08 15.10
N VAL A 384 -20.78 -10.95 14.17
CA VAL A 384 -21.25 -10.59 12.84
C VAL A 384 -22.68 -11.06 12.67
N VAL A 385 -23.57 -10.16 12.27
CA VAL A 385 -24.94 -10.50 11.92
C VAL A 385 -24.96 -11.23 10.59
N ILE A 386 -25.58 -12.41 10.55
CA ILE A 386 -25.67 -13.27 9.37
C ILE A 386 -27.10 -13.15 8.79
N PRO A 387 -27.25 -12.58 7.58
CA PRO A 387 -28.55 -12.50 6.90
C PRO A 387 -29.19 -13.87 6.68
N GLU A 388 -30.52 -13.88 6.53
CA GLU A 388 -31.32 -15.10 6.34
C GLU A 388 -30.82 -15.98 5.18
N GLU A 389 -30.41 -15.36 4.06
CA GLU A 389 -29.88 -16.07 2.88
C GLU A 389 -28.53 -16.80 3.11
N LEU A 390 -27.82 -16.44 4.19
CA LEU A 390 -26.56 -17.03 4.61
C LEU A 390 -26.72 -17.96 5.82
N SER A 391 -27.78 -17.77 6.60
CA SER A 391 -28.08 -18.53 7.81
C SER A 391 -28.56 -19.95 7.51
N GLY A 392 -28.35 -20.87 8.45
CA GLY A 392 -28.73 -22.28 8.31
C GLY A 392 -27.84 -23.11 7.38
N LYS A 393 -26.89 -22.48 6.67
CA LYS A 393 -25.91 -23.15 5.81
C LYS A 393 -24.69 -23.63 6.59
N ARG A 394 -24.02 -24.65 6.07
CA ARG A 394 -22.71 -25.12 6.55
C ARG A 394 -21.62 -24.44 5.76
N TYR A 395 -20.56 -24.05 6.46
CA TYR A 395 -19.40 -23.41 5.89
C TYR A 395 -18.14 -24.12 6.31
N ARG A 396 -17.17 -24.12 5.40
CA ARG A 396 -15.80 -24.57 5.64
C ARG A 396 -14.85 -23.39 5.63
N ASP A 397 -14.06 -23.27 6.69
CA ASP A 397 -12.92 -22.35 6.73
C ASP A 397 -11.86 -22.80 5.72
N GLN A 398 -11.45 -21.89 4.84
CA GLN A 398 -10.52 -22.20 3.76
C GLN A 398 -9.07 -22.39 4.21
N PHE A 399 -8.71 -21.93 5.41
CA PHE A 399 -7.37 -22.09 5.98
C PHE A 399 -7.33 -23.25 6.98
N THR A 400 -8.26 -23.33 7.93
CA THR A 400 -8.24 -24.40 8.96
C THR A 400 -8.90 -25.69 8.49
N GLY A 401 -9.80 -25.60 7.51
CA GLY A 401 -10.61 -26.71 7.03
C GLY A 401 -11.77 -27.10 7.96
N GLU A 402 -11.93 -26.42 9.10
CA GLU A 402 -13.02 -26.63 10.05
C GLU A 402 -14.36 -26.35 9.38
N ARG A 403 -15.38 -27.16 9.73
CA ARG A 403 -16.75 -26.99 9.24
C ARG A 403 -17.67 -26.57 10.37
N ARG A 404 -18.50 -25.57 10.11
CA ARG A 404 -19.47 -25.05 11.09
C ARG A 404 -20.76 -24.61 10.41
N ALA A 405 -21.87 -24.78 11.10
CA ALA A 405 -23.16 -24.24 10.67
C ALA A 405 -23.32 -22.83 11.22
N LEU A 406 -23.66 -21.87 10.37
CA LEU A 406 -23.92 -20.51 10.80
C LEU A 406 -25.40 -20.32 11.10
N ARG A 407 -25.71 -19.62 12.19
CA ARG A 407 -27.06 -19.20 12.57
C ARG A 407 -27.24 -17.72 12.19
N GLU A 408 -28.06 -16.97 12.93
CA GLU A 408 -28.29 -15.53 12.72
C GLU A 408 -27.08 -14.67 13.13
N THR A 409 -26.13 -15.27 13.84
CA THR A 409 -24.93 -14.59 14.33
C THR A 409 -23.73 -15.51 14.23
N LEU A 410 -22.60 -14.94 13.84
CA LEU A 410 -21.27 -15.52 13.91
C LEU A 410 -20.51 -14.80 15.03
N ASP A 411 -20.29 -15.51 16.13
CA ASP A 411 -19.45 -15.03 17.23
C ASP A 411 -17.98 -15.19 16.85
N LEU A 412 -17.23 -14.09 16.89
CA LEU A 412 -15.81 -14.09 16.57
C LEU A 412 -14.92 -14.21 17.83
N THR A 413 -15.50 -14.16 19.02
CA THR A 413 -14.74 -14.12 20.29
C THR A 413 -13.87 -15.36 20.50
N SER A 414 -14.29 -16.52 19.97
CA SER A 414 -13.53 -17.77 20.04
C SER A 414 -12.58 -18.00 18.86
N GLU A 415 -12.48 -17.06 17.91
CA GLU A 415 -11.58 -17.21 16.77
C GLU A 415 -10.13 -17.08 17.20
N THR A 416 -9.33 -18.08 16.84
CA THR A 416 -7.90 -18.14 17.15
C THR A 416 -7.03 -17.72 15.97
N GLY A 417 -7.58 -17.77 14.75
CA GLY A 417 -6.94 -17.29 13.53
C GLY A 417 -6.97 -15.77 13.42
N SER A 418 -6.15 -15.21 12.53
CA SER A 418 -6.10 -13.76 12.27
C SER A 418 -6.93 -13.31 11.06
N LEU A 419 -7.50 -14.27 10.33
CA LEU A 419 -8.38 -14.08 9.20
C LEU A 419 -9.49 -15.11 9.24
N LEU A 420 -10.63 -14.78 8.64
CA LEU A 420 -11.71 -15.73 8.45
C LEU A 420 -12.20 -15.69 7.01
N VAL A 421 -12.14 -16.83 6.33
CA VAL A 421 -12.70 -17.01 4.98
C VAL A 421 -13.50 -18.30 4.96
N LEU A 422 -14.83 -18.16 5.03
CA LEU A 422 -15.78 -19.25 5.11
C LEU A 422 -16.48 -19.43 3.76
N LEU A 423 -16.40 -20.62 3.19
CA LEU A 423 -17.11 -20.95 1.95
C LEU A 423 -18.21 -21.97 2.24
N THR A 424 -19.37 -21.80 1.64
CA THR A 424 -20.49 -22.76 1.76
C THR A 424 -20.02 -24.15 1.37
N CYS A 425 -20.42 -25.16 2.14
CA CYS A 425 -20.11 -26.56 1.86
C CYS A 425 -21.30 -27.47 2.24
N GLU A 426 -21.22 -28.72 1.80
CA GLU A 426 -22.18 -29.77 2.19
C GLU A 426 -22.15 -30.11 3.70
#